data_AF-A0A9E1EQ68-F1
#
_entry.id   AF-A0A9E1EQ68-F1
#
_cell.length_a   1.000
_cell.length_b   1.000
_cell.length_c   1.000
_cell.angle_alpha   90.00
_cell.angle_beta   90.00
_cell.angle_gamma   90.00
#
_symmetry.space_group_name_H-M   'P 1'
#
loop_
_entity.id
_entity.type
_entity.pdbx_description
1 polymer ?
#
loop_
_entity_poly.entity_id
_entity_poly.type
_entity_poly.pdbx_seq_one_letter_code
_entity_poly.pdbx_strand_id
1 'polypeptide(L)'
;MKPTFKLVSRYEADIRVETIGDKYRISFVSGDFHLSMPVGKEEYLRYRDTFYLSPGKAKNELLDKLSFAGTPFRREDFNFIDLTELSPEAEKGLRAFIKTLDQI
;
A
#
# COMPACT_ATOMS: atom_id res chain seq x y z
N MET A 1 -11.88 9.38 -9.64
CA MET A 1 -11.99 9.43 -8.17
C MET A 1 -10.59 9.71 -7.62
N LYS A 2 -10.40 10.80 -6.86
CA LYS A 2 -9.12 11.18 -6.24
C LYS A 2 -8.79 10.21 -5.09
N PRO A 3 -7.52 10.14 -4.62
CA PRO A 3 -7.10 9.15 -3.64
C PRO A 3 -7.99 9.17 -2.39
N THR A 4 -8.53 8.02 -2.02
CA THR A 4 -9.42 7.80 -0.86
C THR A 4 -8.64 7.60 0.45
N PHE A 5 -7.43 8.16 0.55
CA PHE A 5 -6.56 8.08 1.72
C PHE A 5 -5.69 9.34 1.86
N LYS A 6 -5.18 9.58 3.07
CA LYS A 6 -4.25 10.66 3.43
C LYS A 6 -3.08 10.10 4.21
N LEU A 7 -1.88 10.60 3.92
CA LEU A 7 -0.72 10.38 4.78
C LEU A 7 -0.76 11.37 5.96
N VAL A 8 -0.69 10.84 7.18
CA VAL A 8 -0.39 11.58 8.40
C VAL A 8 1.07 11.33 8.72
N SER A 9 1.91 12.32 8.44
CA SER A 9 3.34 12.29 8.70
C SER A 9 3.88 13.71 8.83
N ARG A 10 5.04 13.86 9.46
CA ARG A 10 5.85 15.08 9.42
C ARG A 10 6.62 15.24 8.10
N TYR A 11 6.72 14.17 7.33
CA TYR A 11 7.46 14.12 6.07
C TYR A 11 6.52 13.81 4.91
N GLU A 12 6.84 14.31 3.73
CA GLU A 12 6.20 13.84 2.51
C GLU A 12 6.77 12.46 2.17
N ALA A 13 5.89 11.47 2.03
CA ALA A 13 6.27 10.14 1.63
C ALA A 13 5.24 9.48 0.72
N ASP A 14 5.71 8.60 -0.16
CA ASP A 14 4.87 7.66 -0.87
C ASP A 14 5.42 6.24 -0.74
N ILE A 15 4.51 5.27 -0.79
CA ILE A 15 4.83 3.85 -0.75
C ILE A 15 3.90 3.08 -1.68
N ARG A 16 4.47 2.19 -2.49
CA ARG A 16 3.72 1.39 -3.44
C ARG A 16 4.43 0.08 -3.73
N VAL A 17 3.70 -0.88 -4.27
CA VAL A 17 4.31 -2.05 -4.91
C VAL A 17 4.47 -1.76 -6.39
N GLU A 18 5.68 -1.92 -6.92
CA GLU A 18 6.00 -1.81 -8.33
C GLU A 18 6.20 -3.21 -8.94
N THR A 19 5.72 -3.39 -10.16
CA THR A 19 5.99 -4.60 -10.97
C THR A 19 7.16 -4.31 -11.91
N ILE A 20 8.21 -5.12 -11.83
CA ILE A 20 9.36 -5.08 -12.74
C ILE A 20 9.45 -6.43 -13.43
N GLY A 21 8.93 -6.53 -14.64
CA GLY A 21 8.80 -7.80 -15.35
C GLY A 21 7.90 -8.76 -14.58
N ASP A 22 8.45 -9.87 -14.11
CA ASP A 22 7.79 -10.92 -13.33
C ASP A 22 7.94 -10.75 -11.80
N LYS A 23 8.68 -9.73 -11.36
CA LYS A 23 8.99 -9.48 -9.94
C LYS A 23 8.19 -8.31 -9.40
N TYR A 24 7.97 -8.35 -8.09
CA TYR A 24 7.29 -7.31 -7.33
C TYR A 24 8.25 -6.73 -6.30
N ARG A 25 8.23 -5.41 -6.10
CA ARG A 25 8.99 -4.75 -5.03
C ARG A 25 8.16 -3.68 -4.35
N ILE A 26 8.34 -3.52 -3.05
CA ILE A 26 7.93 -2.30 -2.35
C ILE A 26 8.93 -1.22 -2.73
N SER A 27 8.42 -0.04 -3.08
CA SER A 27 9.19 1.19 -3.24
C SER A 27 8.62 2.23 -2.29
N PHE A 28 9.46 2.73 -1.40
CA PHE A 28 9.17 3.82 -0.48
C PHE A 28 10.10 4.99 -0.77
N VAL A 29 9.54 6.19 -0.82
CA VAL A 29 10.27 7.43 -1.08
C VAL A 29 9.85 8.49 -0.08
N SER A 30 10.82 9.16 0.53
CA SER A 30 10.60 10.30 1.42
C SER A 30 11.80 11.24 1.34
N GLY A 31 11.63 12.41 0.72
CA GLY A 31 12.75 13.29 0.35
C GLY A 31 13.75 12.57 -0.57
N ASP A 32 15.03 12.61 -0.22
CA ASP A 32 16.12 11.95 -0.97
C ASP A 32 16.31 10.45 -0.63
N PHE A 33 15.53 9.92 0.32
CA PHE A 33 15.64 8.54 0.74
C PHE A 33 14.73 7.63 -0.07
N HIS A 34 15.32 6.54 -0.57
CA HIS A 34 14.62 5.49 -1.27
C HIS A 34 14.86 4.16 -0.56
N LEU A 35 13.79 3.50 -0.15
CA LEU A 35 13.83 2.13 0.36
C LEU A 35 13.14 1.22 -0.64
N SER A 36 13.78 0.10 -0.95
CA SER A 36 13.24 -0.90 -1.87
C SER A 36 13.41 -2.29 -1.28
N MET A 37 12.34 -3.08 -1.30
CA MET A 37 12.36 -4.46 -0.83
C MET A 37 11.60 -5.37 -1.79
N PRO A 38 12.17 -6.51 -2.23
CA PRO A 38 11.43 -7.47 -3.05
C PRO A 38 10.27 -8.08 -2.25
N VAL A 39 9.17 -8.37 -2.93
CA VAL A 39 8.01 -9.07 -2.36
C VAL A 39 7.54 -10.20 -3.26
N GLY A 40 6.96 -11.23 -2.66
CA GLY A 40 6.41 -12.37 -3.38
C GLY A 40 5.12 -12.02 -4.13
N LYS A 41 4.75 -12.85 -5.11
CA LYS A 41 3.47 -12.72 -5.85
C LYS A 41 2.27 -12.72 -4.90
N GLU A 42 2.26 -13.62 -3.90
CA GLU A 42 1.16 -13.72 -2.93
C GLU A 42 1.04 -12.46 -2.05
N GLU A 43 2.16 -11.85 -1.69
CA GLU A 43 2.17 -10.60 -0.93
C GLU A 43 1.66 -9.43 -1.78
N TYR A 44 2.04 -9.39 -3.06
CA TYR A 44 1.50 -8.42 -4.00
C TYR A 44 -0.01 -8.58 -4.18
N LEU A 45 -0.52 -9.81 -4.36
CA LEU A 45 -1.95 -10.07 -4.50
C LEU A 45 -2.71 -9.64 -3.24
N ARG A 46 -2.20 -9.98 -2.06
CA ARG A 46 -2.77 -9.53 -0.78
C ARG A 46 -2.79 -8.01 -0.68
N TYR A 47 -1.69 -7.35 -1.01
CA TYR A 47 -1.62 -5.88 -1.05
C TYR A 47 -2.66 -5.30 -2.01
N ARG A 48 -2.76 -5.82 -3.24
CA ARG A 48 -3.71 -5.38 -4.26
C ARG A 48 -5.15 -5.49 -3.76
N ASP A 49 -5.50 -6.61 -3.17
CA ASP A 49 -6.86 -6.89 -2.69
C ASP A 49 -7.22 -6.00 -1.50
N THR A 50 -6.29 -5.83 -0.55
CA THR A 50 -6.43 -4.88 0.54
C THR A 50 -6.54 -3.46 0.00
N PHE A 51 -5.77 -3.09 -1.03
CA PHE A 51 -5.75 -1.73 -1.58
C PHE A 51 -7.08 -1.33 -2.21
N TYR A 52 -7.77 -2.26 -2.88
CA TYR A 52 -9.12 -2.00 -3.41
C TYR A 52 -10.15 -1.71 -2.31
N LEU A 53 -9.98 -2.31 -1.13
CA LEU A 53 -10.91 -2.16 0.00
C LEU A 53 -10.53 -1.00 0.93
N SER A 54 -9.25 -0.81 1.18
CA SER A 54 -8.69 0.10 2.19
C SER A 54 -7.25 0.47 1.79
N PRO A 55 -7.08 1.47 0.90
CA PRO A 55 -5.78 1.89 0.42
C PRO A 55 -4.80 2.27 1.55
N GLY A 56 -5.30 2.93 2.59
CA GLY A 56 -4.52 3.36 3.75
C GLY A 56 -3.99 2.16 4.53
N LYS A 57 -4.84 1.17 4.81
CA LYS A 57 -4.41 -0.07 5.45
C LYS A 57 -3.38 -0.80 4.59
N ALA A 58 -3.62 -0.94 3.29
CA ALA A 58 -2.68 -1.60 2.39
C ALA A 58 -1.30 -0.94 2.39
N LYS A 59 -1.24 0.41 2.38
CA LYS A 59 0.03 1.15 2.48
C LYS A 59 0.71 0.99 3.84
N ASN A 60 -0.06 0.97 4.93
CA ASN A 60 0.50 0.70 6.27
C ASN A 60 1.08 -0.72 6.38
N GLU A 61 0.44 -1.72 5.79
CA GLU A 61 0.97 -3.09 5.73
C GLU A 61 2.31 -3.16 4.97
N LEU A 62 2.51 -2.32 3.94
CA LEU A 62 3.81 -2.20 3.27
C LEU A 62 4.85 -1.52 4.16
N LEU A 63 4.48 -0.46 4.89
CA LEU A 63 5.38 0.23 5.81
C LEU A 63 5.87 -0.71 6.91
N ASP A 64 5.01 -1.59 7.43
CA ASP A 64 5.34 -2.57 8.48
C ASP A 64 6.40 -3.59 8.03
N LYS A 65 6.56 -3.77 6.71
CA LYS A 65 7.55 -4.68 6.13
C LYS A 65 8.90 -4.04 5.90
N LEU A 66 8.98 -2.70 5.87
CA LEU A 66 10.23 -2.00 5.61
C LEU A 66 11.06 -1.85 6.88
N SER A 67 12.37 -2.02 6.73
CA SER A 67 13.34 -1.61 7.74
C SER A 67 13.79 -0.18 7.47
N PHE A 68 13.62 0.69 8.46
CA PHE A 68 14.10 2.07 8.44
C PHE A 68 15.49 2.24 9.07
N ALA A 69 16.16 1.12 9.39
CA ALA A 69 17.51 1.15 9.97
C ALA A 69 18.48 1.89 9.04
N GLY A 70 19.24 2.84 9.58
CA GLY A 70 20.16 3.67 8.81
C GLY A 70 19.51 4.87 8.11
N THR A 71 18.21 5.09 8.27
CA THR A 71 17.49 6.30 7.84
C THR A 71 17.17 7.21 9.04
N PRO A 72 16.89 8.50 8.83
CA PRO A 72 16.42 9.38 9.91
C PRO A 72 14.96 9.12 10.31
N PHE A 73 14.27 8.19 9.65
CA PHE A 73 12.86 7.93 9.86
C PHE A 73 12.61 6.76 10.79
N ARG A 74 11.41 6.76 11.39
CA ARG A 74 10.85 5.64 12.13
C ARG A 74 9.56 5.19 11.49
N ARG A 75 9.19 3.94 11.70
CA ARG A 75 7.91 3.40 11.23
C ARG A 75 6.74 4.25 11.70
N GLU A 76 6.76 4.70 12.96
CA GLU A 76 5.69 5.52 13.57
C GLU A 76 5.54 6.91 12.93
N ASP A 77 6.54 7.39 12.18
CA ASP A 77 6.48 8.70 11.54
C ASP A 77 5.47 8.74 10.38
N PHE A 78 5.02 7.59 9.89
CA PHE A 78 4.12 7.48 8.74
C PHE A 78 2.86 6.71 9.10
N ASN A 79 1.70 7.30 8.85
CA ASN A 79 0.43 6.61 8.99
C ASN A 79 -0.53 6.99 7.87
N PHE A 80 -0.92 6.04 7.04
CA PHE A 80 -1.94 6.26 6.03
C PHE A 80 -3.33 5.99 6.60
N ILE A 81 -4.25 6.96 6.42
CA ILE A 81 -5.62 6.88 6.92
C ILE A 81 -6.56 6.97 5.72
N ASP A 82 -7.54 6.06 5.66
CA ASP A 82 -8.60 6.15 4.66
C ASP A 82 -9.52 7.34 4.94
N LEU A 83 -9.82 8.12 3.90
CA LEU A 83 -10.65 9.32 4.01
C LEU A 83 -12.14 9.03 3.86
N THR A 84 -12.48 7.85 3.35
CA THR A 84 -13.85 7.43 3.09
C THR A 84 -13.98 5.96 3.42
N GLU A 85 -14.93 5.66 4.28
CA GLU A 85 -15.39 4.28 4.48
C GLU A 85 -16.22 3.83 3.27
N LEU A 86 -16.02 2.58 2.86
CA LEU A 86 -16.85 1.97 1.83
C LEU A 86 -18.23 1.69 2.40
N SER A 87 -19.28 2.08 1.67
CA SER A 87 -20.63 1.55 1.94
C SER A 87 -20.64 0.02 1.76
N PRO A 88 -21.49 -0.73 2.49
CA PRO A 88 -21.60 -2.18 2.35
C PRO A 88 -21.79 -2.67 0.91
N GLU A 89 -22.55 -1.92 0.10
CA GLU A 89 -22.81 -2.22 -1.31
C GLU A 89 -21.54 -2.08 -2.16
N ALA A 90 -20.80 -0.99 -1.97
CA ALA A 90 -19.52 -0.75 -2.63
C ALA A 90 -18.48 -1.79 -2.24
N GLU A 91 -18.40 -2.14 -0.95
CA GLU A 91 -17.50 -3.19 -0.46
C GLU A 91 -17.84 -4.54 -1.12
N LYS A 92 -19.14 -4.91 -1.17
CA LYS A 92 -19.58 -6.14 -1.83
C LYS A 92 -19.23 -6.15 -3.32
N GLY A 93 -19.41 -5.02 -4.01
CA GLY A 93 -19.04 -4.86 -5.42
C GLY A 93 -17.54 -5.03 -5.65
N LEU A 94 -16.71 -4.40 -4.82
CA LEU A 94 -15.25 -4.50 -4.89
C LEU A 94 -14.76 -5.92 -4.58
N ARG A 95 -15.34 -6.60 -3.58
CA ARG A 95 -15.03 -8.01 -3.30
C ARG A 95 -15.40 -8.93 -4.47
N ALA A 96 -16.52 -8.67 -5.15
CA ALA A 96 -16.88 -9.42 -6.35
C ALA A 96 -15.88 -9.17 -7.48
N PHE A 97 -15.48 -7.91 -7.69
CA PHE A 97 -14.46 -7.55 -8.68
C PHE A 97 -13.11 -8.22 -8.38
N ILE A 98 -12.60 -8.17 -7.15
CA ILE A 98 -11.36 -8.84 -6.74
C ILE A 98 -11.40 -10.33 -7.11
N LYS A 99 -12.49 -11.04 -6.81
CA LYS A 99 -12.65 -12.45 -7.17
C LYS A 99 -12.55 -12.70 -8.68
N THR A 100 -12.98 -11.76 -9.53
CA THR A 100 -12.84 -11.90 -10.98
C THR A 100 -11.39 -11.72 -11.45
N LEU A 101 -10.57 -10.94 -10.72
CA LEU A 101 -9.15 -10.77 -11.03
C LEU A 101 -8.32 -12.01 -10.70
N ASP A 102 -8.77 -12.85 -9.77
CA ASP A 102 -8.09 -14.10 -9.40
C ASP A 102 -8.41 -15.27 -10.33
N GLN A 103 -9.36 -15.10 -11.24
CA GLN A 103 -9.78 -16.11 -12.22
C GLN A 103 -9.04 -16.01 -13.56
N ILE A 104 -8.15 -15.03 -13.70
CA ILE A 104 -7.34 -14.74 -14.89
C ILE A 104 -5.89 -15.18 -14.64
#